data_AF-A0A1V3JX62-F1
#
_entry.id   AF-A0A1V3JX62-F1
#
_cell.length_a   1.000
_cell.length_b   1.000
_cell.length_c   1.000
_cell.angle_alpha   90.00
_cell.angle_beta   90.00
_cell.angle_gamma   90.00
#
_symmetry.space_group_name_H-M   'P 1'
#
loop_
_entity.id
_entity.type
_entity.pdbx_description
1 polymer ?
#
loop_
_entity_poly.entity_id
_entity_poly.type
_entity_poly.pdbx_seq_one_letter_code
_entity_poly.pdbx_strand_id
1 'polypeptide(L)' 'MWHPTKHEAERAEKLIQTGKLNPQEKMAMRAIIHAHHVLGTRDWLQRAVLMALEQKYKGQLAEI' A
#
# COMPACT_ATOMS: atom_id res chain seq x y z
N MET A 1 5.60 -0.58 15.70
CA MET A 1 5.92 0.26 14.54
C MET A 1 6.66 -0.58 13.51
N TRP A 2 6.37 -0.39 12.23
CA TRP A 2 6.84 -1.17 11.08
C TRP A 2 7.54 -0.26 10.08
N HIS A 3 8.65 -0.70 9.51
CA HIS A 3 9.35 -0.01 8.42
C HIS A 3 8.94 -0.67 7.09
N PRO A 4 8.24 0.05 6.20
CA PRO A 4 7.87 -0.51 4.91
C PRO A 4 9.09 -0.92 4.10
N THR A 5 9.12 -2.19 3.68
CA THR A 5 10.12 -2.70 2.75
C THR A 5 9.91 -2.13 1.36
N LYS A 6 10.93 -2.21 0.51
CA LYS A 6 10.84 -1.84 -0.91
C LYS A 6 9.67 -2.57 -1.61
N HIS A 7 9.55 -3.88 -1.40
CA HIS A 7 8.45 -4.67 -1.96
C HIS A 7 7.08 -4.25 -1.42
N GLU A 8 6.97 -3.84 -0.16
CA GLU A 8 5.71 -3.32 0.39
C GLU A 8 5.34 -1.95 -0.21
N ALA A 9 6.32 -1.08 -0.47
CA ALA A 9 6.11 0.19 -1.17
C ALA A 9 5.67 -0.04 -2.63
N GLU A 10 6.34 -0.93 -3.36
CA GLU A 10 5.98 -1.29 -4.74
C GLU A 10 4.56 -1.87 -4.83
N ARG A 11 4.16 -2.72 -3.88
CA ARG A 11 2.80 -3.26 -3.82
C ARG A 11 1.76 -2.17 -3.55
N ALA A 12 2.08 -1.21 -2.69
CA ALA A 12 1.23 -0.04 -2.47
C ALA A 12 1.10 0.85 -3.73
N GLU A 13 2.17 1.00 -4.52
CA GLU A 13 2.13 1.70 -5.81
C GLU A 13 1.22 0.99 -6.82
N LYS A 14 1.37 -0.33 -6.97
CA LYS A 14 0.50 -1.15 -7.84
C LYS A 14 -0.97 -1.03 -7.45
N LEU A 15 -1.27 -1.05 -6.15
CA LEU A 15 -2.63 -0.84 -5.66
C LEU A 15 -3.20 0.53 -6.08
N ILE A 16 -2.39 1.60 -6.03
CA ILE A 16 -2.81 2.92 -6.51
C ILE A 16 -3.08 2.89 -8.02
N GLN A 17 -2.26 2.18 -8.81
CA GLN A 17 -2.40 2.08 -10.25
C GLN A 17 -3.69 1.38 -10.70
N THR A 18 -4.30 0.54 -9.85
CA THR A 18 -5.62 -0.06 -10.14
C THR A 18 -6.71 0.99 -10.41
N GLY A 19 -6.55 2.22 -9.89
CA GLY A 19 -7.55 3.28 -10.01
C GLY A 19 -8.86 3.01 -9.26
N LYS A 20 -8.94 1.92 -8.46
CA LYS A 20 -10.15 1.50 -7.73
C LYS A 20 -10.15 1.86 -6.24
N LEU A 21 -9.06 2.43 -5.74
CA LEU A 21 -8.96 2.85 -4.34
C LEU A 21 -9.82 4.08 -4.06
N ASN A 22 -10.54 4.05 -2.96
CA ASN A 22 -11.18 5.26 -2.44
C ASN A 22 -10.14 6.27 -1.91
N PRO A 23 -10.51 7.52 -1.62
CA PRO A 23 -9.56 8.54 -1.16
C PRO A 23 -8.76 8.16 0.09
N GLN A 24 -9.37 7.46 1.05
CA GLN A 24 -8.73 7.04 2.30
C GLN A 24 -7.73 5.89 2.05
N GLU A 25 -8.12 4.88 1.28
CA GLU A 25 -7.25 3.77 0.88
C GLU A 25 -6.04 4.29 0.09
N LYS A 26 -6.28 5.21 -0.85
CA LYS A 26 -5.22 5.86 -1.63
C LYS A 26 -4.26 6.66 -0.75
N MET A 27 -4.77 7.39 0.24
CA MET A 27 -3.96 8.10 1.22
C MET A 27 -3.11 7.14 2.06
N ALA A 28 -3.67 6.02 2.49
CA ALA A 28 -2.94 4.99 3.23
C ALA A 28 -1.77 4.42 2.40
N MET A 29 -2.00 4.08 1.13
CA MET A 29 -0.94 3.57 0.23
C MET A 29 0.16 4.61 -0.02
N ARG A 30 -0.22 5.86 -0.31
CA ARG A 30 0.75 6.97 -0.48
C ARG A 30 1.65 7.16 0.73
N ALA A 31 1.10 7.00 1.92
CA ALA A 31 1.85 7.18 3.14
C ALA A 31 2.78 5.99 3.47
N ILE A 32 2.45 4.77 3.01
CA ILE A 32 3.38 3.62 3.04
C ILE A 32 4.57 3.88 2.11
N ILE A 33 4.30 4.34 0.88
CA ILE A 33 5.34 4.69 -0.11
C ILE A 33 6.25 5.80 0.44
N HIS A 34 5.65 6.86 0.98
CA HIS A 34 6.41 7.96 1.57
C HIS A 34 7.29 7.49 2.72
N ALA A 35 6.77 6.66 3.63
CA ALA A 35 7.54 6.13 4.75
C ALA A 35 8.73 5.27 4.30
N HIS A 36 8.59 4.51 3.20
CA HIS A 36 9.74 3.83 2.60
C HIS A 36 10.83 4.82 2.13
N HIS A 37 10.44 5.88 1.41
CA HIS A 37 11.38 6.87 0.87
C HIS A 37 12.15 7.65 1.95
N VAL A 38 11.51 7.98 3.07
CA VAL A 38 12.14 8.75 4.15
C VAL A 38 12.72 7.86 5.25
N LEU A 39 12.78 6.53 5.03
CA LEU A 39 13.18 5.53 6.04
C LEU A 39 12.39 5.65 7.36
N GLY A 40 11.13 6.06 7.26
CA GLY A 40 10.23 6.25 8.39
C GLY A 40 9.47 4.98 8.79
N THR A 41 8.67 5.11 9.84
CA THR A 41 7.82 4.03 10.35
C THR A 41 6.34 4.27 10.10
N ARG A 42 5.58 3.18 10.12
CA ARG A 42 4.12 3.14 10.06
C ARG A 42 3.56 2.19 11.11
N ASP A 43 2.26 2.31 11.35
CA ASP A 43 1.57 1.42 12.27
C ASP A 43 1.39 0.03 11.66
N TRP A 44 1.39 -1.02 12.49
CA TRP A 44 1.06 -2.38 12.06
C TRP A 44 -0.36 -2.48 11.49
N LEU A 45 -1.31 -1.65 11.97
CA LEU A 45 -2.64 -1.52 11.38
C LEU A 45 -2.56 -1.09 9.91
N GLN A 46 -1.62 -0.22 9.54
CA GLN A 46 -1.45 0.21 8.15
C GLN A 46 -0.85 -0.88 7.28
N ARG A 47 0.00 -1.73 7.85
CA ARG A 47 0.46 -2.96 7.18
C ARG A 47 -0.69 -3.94 6.94
N ALA A 48 -1.59 -4.10 7.90
CA ALA A 48 -2.78 -4.93 7.74
C ALA A 48 -3.72 -4.38 6.65
N VAL A 49 -3.88 -3.05 6.57
CA VAL A 49 -4.61 -2.39 5.48
C VAL A 49 -3.99 -2.70 4.12
N LEU A 50 -2.66 -2.65 3.99
CA LEU A 50 -1.97 -3.05 2.75
C LEU A 50 -2.36 -4.47 2.34
N MET A 51 -2.21 -5.45 3.23
CA MET A 51 -2.53 -6.85 2.95
C MET A 51 -4.01 -7.06 2.59
N ALA A 52 -4.92 -6.37 3.30
CA ALA A 52 -6.35 -6.45 3.03
C ALA A 52 -6.70 -5.89 1.64
N LEU A 53 -6.08 -4.78 1.24
CA LEU A 53 -6.30 -4.20 -0.08
C LEU A 53 -5.70 -5.06 -1.19
N GLU A 54 -4.54 -5.67 -0.98
CA GLU A 54 -3.96 -6.63 -1.93
C GLU A 54 -4.91 -7.81 -2.18
N GLN A 55 -5.51 -8.35 -1.12
CA GLN A 55 -6.48 -9.45 -1.26
C GLN A 55 -7.77 -8.97 -1.93
N LYS A 56 -8.29 -7.80 -1.55
CA LYS A 56 -9.52 -7.21 -2.10
C LYS A 56 -9.40 -6.94 -3.60
N TYR A 57 -8.25 -6.45 -4.06
CA TYR A 57 -8.00 -6.06 -5.45
C TYR A 57 -7.12 -7.05 -6.22
N LYS A 58 -6.98 -8.29 -5.74
CA LYS A 58 -6.14 -9.32 -6.36
C LYS A 58 -6.45 -9.55 -7.84
N GLY A 59 -7.73 -9.47 -8.24
CA GLY A 59 -8.15 -9.60 -9.63
C GLY A 59 -7.57 -8.48 -10.51
N GLN A 60 -7.71 -7.23 -10.07
CA GLN A 60 -7.20 -6.06 -10.80
C GLN A 60 -5.67 -6.03 -10.80
N LEU A 61 -5.03 -6.48 -9.72
CA LEU A 61 -3.58 -6.60 -9.65
C LEU A 61 -3.03 -7.66 -10.61
N ALA A 62 -3.82 -8.65 -11.02
CA ALA A 62 -3.41 -9.65 -12.02
C ALA A 62 -3.54 -9.13 -13.46
N GLU A 63 -4.24 -8.01 -13.67
CA GLU A 63 -4.44 -7.36 -14.97
C GLU A 63 -3.40 -6.28 -15.27
N ILE A 64 -2.47 -6.01 -14.34
CA ILE A 64 -1.40 -4.99 -14.41
C ILE A 64 -0.04 -5.68 -14.44
#